data_AF-A0A8E2VLH2-F1
#
_entry.id   AF-A0A8E2VLH2-F1
#
_cell.length_a   1.000
_cell.length_b   1.000
_cell.length_c   1.000
_cell.angle_alpha   90.00
_cell.angle_beta   90.00
_cell.angle_gamma   90.00
#
_symmetry.space_group_name_H-M   'P 1'
#
loop_
_entity.id
_entity.type
_entity.pdbx_description
1 polymer ?
#
loop_
_entity_poly.entity_id
_entity_poly.type
_entity_poly.pdbx_seq_one_letter_code
_entity_poly.pdbx_strand_id
1 'polypeptide(L)'
;MVLDGLRIGPGESALKHGRTLRVRNADIGGKYPFWHCDDVTVETSLFRPAALAAIWYSERMTMRDCAFTDAAETLWNCEAAPSRKTR
;
A
#
# COMPACT_ATOMS: atom_id res chain seq x y z
N MET A 1 15.00 -1.74 5.41
CA MET A 1 15.36 -0.88 4.25
C MET A 1 14.40 0.31 4.19
N VAL A 2 14.87 1.49 3.76
CA VAL A 2 14.02 2.69 3.61
C VAL A 2 13.91 3.06 2.13
N LEU A 3 12.69 3.23 1.63
CA LEU A 3 12.34 3.69 0.29
C LEU A 3 11.63 5.05 0.43
N ASP A 4 12.19 6.09 -0.17
CA ASP A 4 11.69 7.47 -0.08
C ASP A 4 11.49 8.06 -1.48
N GLY A 5 10.37 8.75 -1.69
CA GLY A 5 10.06 9.38 -2.98
C GLY A 5 9.73 8.40 -4.10
N LEU A 6 9.26 7.19 -3.76
CA LEU A 6 9.00 6.13 -4.74
C LEU A 6 7.70 6.39 -5.51
N ARG A 7 7.72 6.17 -6.83
CA ARG A 7 6.51 6.11 -7.66
C ARG A 7 6.31 4.70 -8.21
N ILE A 8 5.22 4.05 -7.82
CA ILE A 8 4.82 2.75 -8.36
C ILE A 8 3.77 2.99 -9.46
N GLY A 9 4.14 2.67 -10.69
CA GLY A 9 3.30 2.86 -11.87
C GLY A 9 2.35 1.69 -12.14
N PRO A 10 1.65 1.73 -13.29
CA PRO A 10 0.83 0.61 -13.76
C PRO A 10 1.70 -0.64 -13.94
N GLY A 11 1.22 -1.77 -13.41
CA GLY A 11 1.96 -3.02 -13.37
C GLY A 11 1.40 -3.92 -12.26
N GLU A 12 2.06 -5.04 -12.02
CA GLU A 12 1.69 -5.97 -10.94
C GLU A 12 2.91 -6.22 -10.05
N SER A 13 2.69 -6.35 -8.74
CA SER A 13 3.68 -6.93 -7.82
C SER A 13 5.00 -6.17 -7.67
N ALA A 14 4.92 -4.85 -7.52
CA ALA A 14 6.10 -3.98 -7.49
C ALA A 14 7.09 -4.28 -6.35
N LEU A 15 6.58 -4.60 -5.16
CA LEU A 15 7.39 -5.04 -4.03
C LEU A 15 6.95 -6.46 -3.64
N LYS A 16 7.79 -7.44 -3.97
CA LYS A 16 7.54 -8.86 -3.71
C LYS A 16 8.53 -9.43 -2.70
N HIS A 17 8.06 -10.20 -1.73
CA HIS A 17 8.87 -10.85 -0.68
C HIS A 17 9.71 -9.86 0.15
N GLY A 18 9.25 -8.62 0.30
CA GLY A 18 9.96 -7.59 1.05
C GLY A 18 9.84 -7.78 2.56
N ARG A 19 10.93 -7.65 3.31
CA ARG A 19 10.91 -7.73 4.78
C ARG A 19 11.54 -6.51 5.43
N THR A 20 10.92 -6.00 6.50
CA THR A 20 11.39 -4.82 7.25
C THR A 20 11.57 -3.61 6.31
N LEU A 21 10.47 -3.20 5.69
CA LEU A 21 10.42 -2.09 4.73
C LEU A 21 9.81 -0.84 5.35
N ARG A 22 10.41 0.31 5.09
CA ARG A 22 9.86 1.63 5.40
C ARG A 22 9.67 2.39 4.11
N VAL A 23 8.43 2.60 3.68
CA VAL A 23 8.08 3.34 2.47
C VAL A 23 7.55 4.70 2.90
N ARG A 24 8.13 5.78 2.37
CA ARG A 24 7.72 7.15 2.69
C ARG A 24 7.65 8.03 1.45
N ASN A 25 6.78 9.03 1.49
CA ASN A 25 6.56 9.98 0.38
C ASN A 25 6.32 9.27 -0.96
N ALA A 26 5.56 8.18 -0.94
CA ALA A 26 5.37 7.35 -2.12
C ALA A 26 4.03 7.64 -2.84
N ASP A 27 4.05 7.51 -4.16
CA ASP A 27 2.87 7.56 -5.02
C ASP A 27 2.64 6.16 -5.60
N ILE A 28 1.65 5.45 -5.04
CA ILE A 28 1.46 4.01 -5.19
C ILE A 28 0.25 3.73 -6.08
N GLY A 29 0.51 3.14 -7.24
CA GLY A 29 -0.50 2.54 -8.12
C GLY A 29 -0.13 1.10 -8.50
N GLY A 30 -0.89 0.54 -9.45
CA GLY A 30 -0.67 -0.84 -9.94
C GLY A 30 -1.26 -1.91 -9.01
N LYS A 31 -1.40 -3.14 -9.50
CA LYS A 31 -2.01 -4.22 -8.72
C LYS A 31 -1.00 -4.83 -7.75
N TYR A 32 -1.45 -5.13 -6.53
CA TYR A 32 -0.66 -5.80 -5.50
C TYR A 32 0.73 -5.16 -5.27
N PRO A 33 0.84 -3.83 -5.05
CA PRO A 33 2.11 -3.16 -4.79
C PRO A 33 2.94 -3.82 -3.68
N PHE A 34 2.30 -4.41 -2.67
CA PHE A 34 2.95 -5.23 -1.65
C PHE A 34 2.45 -6.68 -1.73
N TRP A 35 3.31 -7.61 -2.19
CA TRP A 35 3.00 -9.04 -2.31
C TRP A 35 3.96 -9.90 -1.47
N HIS A 36 3.42 -10.65 -0.51
CA HIS A 36 4.20 -11.45 0.44
C HIS A 36 5.23 -10.63 1.23
N CYS A 37 4.85 -9.41 1.62
CA CYS A 37 5.72 -8.56 2.42
C CYS A 37 5.46 -8.76 3.92
N ASP A 38 6.49 -8.53 4.72
CA ASP A 38 6.41 -8.67 6.17
C ASP A 38 7.11 -7.50 6.87
N ASP A 39 6.49 -6.97 7.94
CA ASP A 39 7.00 -5.82 8.69
C ASP A 39 7.25 -4.62 7.77
N VAL A 40 6.16 -4.05 7.24
CA VAL A 40 6.21 -2.89 6.34
C VAL A 40 5.51 -1.72 6.98
N THR A 41 6.18 -0.59 7.05
CA THR A 41 5.57 0.69 7.41
C THR A 41 5.49 1.57 6.18
N VAL A 42 4.30 2.07 5.86
CA VAL A 42 4.06 3.08 4.82
C VAL A 42 3.65 4.39 5.49
N GLU A 43 4.37 5.47 5.22
CA GLU A 43 4.19 6.76 5.87
C GLU A 43 4.02 7.87 4.80
N THR A 44 3.11 8.82 5.01
CA THR A 44 2.98 10.03 4.17
C THR A 44 2.90 9.71 2.66
N SER A 45 2.05 8.76 2.27
CA SER A 45 2.02 8.21 0.91
C SER A 45 0.61 8.22 0.31
N LEU A 46 0.51 8.28 -1.01
CA LEU A 46 -0.74 8.31 -1.77
C LEU A 46 -0.99 6.97 -2.45
N PHE A 47 -2.16 6.38 -2.22
CA PHE A 47 -2.65 5.21 -2.94
C PHE A 47 -3.68 5.64 -3.99
N ARG A 48 -3.37 5.35 -5.26
CA ARG A 48 -4.23 5.65 -6.40
C ARG A 48 -5.31 4.58 -6.58
N PRO A 49 -6.42 4.86 -7.31
CA PRO A 49 -7.49 3.87 -7.52
C PRO A 49 -7.00 2.57 -8.18
N ALA A 50 -5.96 2.67 -9.02
CA ALA A 50 -5.32 1.52 -9.66
C ALA A 50 -4.55 0.61 -8.69
N ALA A 51 -4.39 1.00 -7.42
CA ALA A 51 -3.73 0.23 -6.36
C ALA A 51 -4.62 -0.92 -5.85
N LEU A 52 -5.04 -1.81 -6.74
CA LEU A 52 -5.98 -2.88 -6.41
C LEU A 52 -5.34 -3.87 -5.44
N ALA A 53 -6.06 -4.18 -4.35
CA ALA A 53 -5.62 -5.02 -3.23
C ALA A 53 -4.14 -4.75 -2.86
N ALA A 54 -3.87 -3.53 -2.39
CA ALA A 54 -2.51 -3.05 -2.15
C ALA A 54 -1.67 -3.98 -1.27
N ILE A 55 -2.34 -4.71 -0.37
CA ILE A 55 -1.73 -5.61 0.60
C ILE A 55 -2.20 -7.03 0.26
N TRP A 56 -1.31 -7.85 -0.31
CA TRP A 56 -1.62 -9.23 -0.67
C TRP A 56 -0.67 -10.20 0.03
N TYR A 57 -1.21 -11.18 0.76
CA TYR A 57 -0.47 -12.14 1.61
C TYR A 57 0.65 -11.50 2.44
N SER A 58 0.43 -10.28 2.93
CA SER A 58 1.43 -9.52 3.66
C SER A 58 1.01 -9.35 5.11
N GLU A 59 1.97 -9.42 6.03
CA GLU A 59 1.75 -9.38 7.47
C GLU A 59 2.44 -8.18 8.11
N ARG A 60 1.96 -7.77 9.29
CA ARG A 60 2.55 -6.67 10.10
C ARG A 60 2.75 -5.38 9.30
N MET A 61 1.70 -4.98 8.59
CA MET A 61 1.65 -3.71 7.83
C MET A 61 1.20 -2.57 8.75
N THR A 62 1.93 -1.46 8.74
CA THR A 62 1.57 -0.21 9.43
C THR A 62 1.42 0.89 8.40
N MET A 63 0.33 1.65 8.43
CA MET A 63 0.10 2.78 7.53
C MET A 63 -0.16 4.05 8.35
N ARG A 64 0.55 5.14 8.04
CA ARG A 64 0.41 6.44 8.75
C ARG A 64 0.38 7.58 7.76
N ASP A 65 -0.54 8.52 7.96
CA ASP A 65 -0.70 9.71 7.11
C ASP A 65 -0.79 9.37 5.61
N CYS A 66 -1.40 8.23 5.29
CA CYS A 66 -1.61 7.80 3.92
C CYS A 66 -2.97 8.28 3.40
N ALA A 67 -2.99 8.77 2.17
CA ALA A 67 -4.21 9.14 1.47
C ALA A 67 -4.61 8.04 0.47
N PHE A 68 -5.91 7.77 0.36
CA PHE A 68 -6.48 6.80 -0.57
C PHE A 68 -7.47 7.52 -1.47
N THR A 69 -7.15 7.70 -2.74
CA THR A 69 -8.07 8.30 -3.71
C THR A 69 -8.85 7.18 -4.39
N ASP A 70 -10.16 7.10 -4.13
CA ASP A 70 -11.10 6.12 -4.72
C ASP A 70 -10.64 4.65 -4.64
N ALA A 71 -9.82 4.37 -3.62
CA ALA A 71 -9.16 3.09 -3.39
C ALA A 71 -10.03 2.16 -2.52
N ALA A 72 -11.36 2.22 -2.68
CA ALA A 72 -12.29 1.39 -1.91
C ALA A 72 -12.02 -0.12 -2.12
N GLU A 73 -11.55 -0.51 -3.31
CA GLU A 73 -11.10 -1.87 -3.61
C GLU A 73 -9.70 -2.18 -3.06
N THR A 74 -8.88 -1.17 -2.79
CA THR A 74 -7.54 -1.31 -2.20
C THR A 74 -7.60 -1.84 -0.77
N LEU A 75 -8.64 -1.46 -0.02
CA LEU A 75 -8.81 -1.82 1.40
C LEU A 75 -9.67 -3.06 1.62
N TRP A 76 -10.22 -3.69 0.57
CA TRP A 76 -11.15 -4.82 0.70
C TRP A 76 -10.56 -5.98 1.53
N ASN A 77 -9.24 -6.18 1.49
CA ASN A 77 -8.58 -7.31 2.15
C ASN A 77 -7.73 -6.94 3.38
N CYS A 78 -7.87 -5.72 3.91
CA CYS A 78 -7.07 -5.24 5.05
C CYS A 78 -7.93 -5.13 6.31
N GLU A 79 -7.74 -6.04 7.27
CA GLU A 79 -8.47 -6.10 8.55
C GLU A 79 -8.09 -4.97 9.55
N ALA A 80 -7.69 -3.78 9.08
CA ALA A 80 -7.16 -2.73 9.96
C ALA A 80 -7.42 -1.27 9.52
N ALA A 81 -8.19 -1.00 8.47
CA ALA A 81 -8.47 0.40 8.08
C ALA A 81 -9.86 0.86 8.55
N PRO A 82 -9.98 1.87 9.45
CA PRO A 82 -11.26 2.49 9.76
C PRO A 82 -11.68 3.39 8.59
N SER A 83 -12.15 2.81 7.48
CA SER A 83 -12.69 3.60 6.37
C SER A 83 -14.18 3.86 6.63
N ARG A 84 -14.53 5.07 7.04
CA ARG A 84 -15.89 5.57 6.97
C ARG A 84 -16.24 5.73 5.48
N LYS A 85 -16.97 4.76 4.93
CA LYS A 85 -17.48 4.79 3.55
C LYS A 85 -18.46 5.97 3.43
N THR A 86 -18.04 7.09 2.87
CA THR A 86 -18.99 8.06 2.31
C THR A 86 -19.42 7.51 0.95
N ARG A 87 -20.71 7.17 0.87
CA ARG A 87 -21.40 6.78 -0.36
C ARG A 87 -21.26 7.85 -1.44
#